data_AF-A0A2D7MC65-F1
#
_entry.id   AF-A0A2D7MC65-F1
#
_cell.length_a   1.000
_cell.length_b   1.000
_cell.length_c   1.000
_cell.angle_alpha   90.00
_cell.angle_beta   90.00
_cell.angle_gamma   90.00
#
_symmetry.space_group_name_H-M   'P 1'
#
loop_
_entity.id
_entity.type
_entity.pdbx_description
1 polymer ?
#
loop_
_entity_poly.entity_id
_entity_poly.type
_entity_poly.pdbx_seq_one_letter_code
_entity_poly.pdbx_strand_id
1 'polypeptide(L)' 'MKYLILVLVFAITITCKDEESCIDIYNPVCGSDGITYENSCWAERAGVTVIEGNCCDLCN' A
#
# COMPACT_ATOMS: atom_id res chain seq x y z
N MET A 1 -21.90 -8.83 -32.18
CA MET A 1 -22.14 -9.61 -30.94
C MET A 1 -20.87 -9.85 -30.12
N LYS A 2 -19.72 -10.18 -30.73
CA LYS A 2 -18.43 -10.38 -30.01
C LYS A 2 -17.96 -9.14 -29.22
N TYR A 3 -18.11 -7.94 -29.80
CA TYR A 3 -17.80 -6.68 -29.10
C TYR A 3 -18.76 -6.37 -27.95
N LEU A 4 -20.01 -6.82 -28.02
CA LEU A 4 -20.99 -6.63 -26.96
C LEU A 4 -20.59 -7.40 -25.70
N ILE A 5 -20.10 -8.64 -25.87
CA ILE A 5 -19.56 -9.46 -24.78
C ILE A 5 -18.32 -8.78 -24.16
N LEU A 6 -17.42 -8.23 -24.98
CA LEU A 6 -16.24 -7.51 -24.48
C LEU A 6 -16.63 -6.27 -23.66
N VAL A 7 -17.56 -5.44 -24.15
CA VAL A 7 -18.01 -4.24 -23.43
C VAL A 7 -18.67 -4.59 -22.08
N LEU A 8 -19.48 -5.64 -22.05
CA LEU A 8 -20.10 -6.11 -20.81
C LEU A 8 -19.06 -6.66 -19.83
N VAL A 9 -18.10 -7.46 -20.29
CA VAL A 9 -17.02 -7.98 -19.43
C VAL A 9 -16.19 -6.83 -18.84
N PHE A 10 -15.77 -5.86 -19.65
CA PHE A 10 -15.00 -4.71 -19.16
C PHE A 10 -15.79 -3.87 -18.15
N ALA A 11 -17.06 -3.55 -18.42
CA ALA A 11 -17.89 -2.77 -17.50
C ALA A 11 -18.20 -3.51 -16.17
N ILE A 12 -18.26 -4.85 -16.20
CA ILE A 12 -18.57 -5.69 -15.03
C ILE A 12 -17.30 -6.00 -14.21
N THR A 13 -16.11 -6.07 -14.83
CA THR A 13 -14.84 -6.32 -14.11
C THR A 13 -14.15 -5.05 -13.62
N ILE A 14 -14.65 -3.86 -13.96
CA ILE A 14 -14.23 -2.60 -13.31
C ILE A 14 -14.95 -2.54 -11.96
N THR A 15 -14.56 -3.41 -11.04
CA THR A 15 -14.94 -3.31 -9.64
C THR A 15 -13.95 -2.39 -8.94
N CYS A 16 -14.44 -1.55 -8.04
CA CYS A 16 -13.68 -0.53 -7.34
C CYS A 16 -12.39 -1.14 -6.78
N LYS A 17 -11.25 -0.57 -7.20
CA LYS A 17 -9.96 -0.80 -6.58
C LYS A 17 -10.13 -0.44 -5.11
N ASP A 18 -10.08 -1.45 -4.25
CA ASP A 18 -10.26 -1.27 -2.81
C ASP A 18 -9.39 -0.10 -2.36
N GLU A 19 -10.03 0.93 -1.84
CA GLU A 19 -9.36 1.88 -0.99
C GLU A 19 -9.10 1.11 0.32
N GLU A 20 -8.16 0.16 0.30
CA GLU A 20 -7.78 -0.68 1.44
C GLU A 20 -7.20 0.22 2.54
N SER A 21 -8.07 0.80 3.36
CA SER A 21 -7.64 1.49 4.58
C SER A 21 -6.72 0.55 5.34
N CYS A 22 -5.58 1.05 5.78
CA CYS A 22 -4.70 0.27 6.62
C CYS A 22 -5.42 -0.07 7.92
N ILE A 23 -5.26 -1.32 8.38
CA ILE A 23 -5.77 -1.71 9.69
C ILE A 23 -4.95 -0.96 10.75
N ASP A 24 -5.62 -0.48 11.81
CA ASP A 24 -5.00 0.19 12.96
C ASP A 24 -4.27 -0.80 13.88
N ILE A 25 -3.36 -1.59 13.32
CA ILE A 25 -2.44 -2.45 14.06
C ILE A 25 -1.13 -1.70 14.23
N TYR A 26 -0.67 -1.56 15.48
CA TYR A 26 0.64 -1.03 15.78
C TYR A 26 1.70 -2.12 15.64
N ASN A 27 2.42 -2.10 14.51
CA ASN A 27 3.56 -2.97 14.20
C ASN A 27 4.64 -2.15 13.47
N PRO A 28 5.39 -1.32 14.21
CA PRO A 28 6.16 -0.23 13.62
C PRO A 28 7.26 -0.73 12.68
N VAL A 29 7.43 -0.03 11.56
CA VAL A 29 8.47 -0.32 10.55
C VAL A 29 9.28 0.93 10.26
N CYS A 30 10.54 0.76 9.88
CA CYS A 30 11.36 1.88 9.42
C CYS A 30 11.29 2.04 7.90
N GLY A 31 10.92 3.23 7.44
CA GLY A 31 10.97 3.60 6.02
C GLY A 31 12.39 3.95 5.57
N SER A 32 12.65 3.80 4.27
CA SER A 32 13.90 4.22 3.63
C SER A 32 14.13 5.74 3.67
N ASP A 33 13.11 6.50 4.06
CA ASP A 33 13.14 7.95 4.31
C ASP A 33 13.49 8.29 5.77
N GLY A 34 13.73 7.30 6.62
CA GLY A 34 14.04 7.46 8.03
C GLY A 34 12.83 7.73 8.92
N ILE A 35 11.61 7.59 8.41
CA ILE A 35 10.37 7.77 9.18
C ILE A 35 9.88 6.42 9.72
N THR A 36 9.49 6.39 10.99
CA THR A 36 8.80 5.22 11.56
C THR A 36 7.32 5.28 11.20
N TYR A 37 6.82 4.26 10.50
CA TYR A 37 5.40 4.12 10.17
C TYR A 37 4.74 3.18 11.18
N GLU A 38 3.45 3.42 11.49
CA GLU A 38 2.70 2.61 12.47
C GLU A 38 2.63 1.13 12.07
N ASN A 39 2.59 0.85 10.76
CA ASN A 39 2.73 -0.48 10.18
C ASN A 39 3.17 -0.41 8.71
N SER A 40 3.45 -1.57 8.12
CA SER A 40 3.90 -1.71 6.72
C SER A 40 2.90 -1.20 5.70
N CYS A 41 1.60 -1.27 5.98
CA CYS A 41 0.58 -0.75 5.07
C CYS A 41 0.69 0.78 4.96
N TRP A 42 0.88 1.48 6.07
CA TRP A 42 1.06 2.93 6.05
C TRP A 42 2.34 3.36 5.32
N ALA A 43 3.43 2.58 5.44
CA ALA A 43 4.65 2.82 4.66
C ALA A 43 4.41 2.64 3.15
N GLU A 44 3.72 1.57 2.75
CA GLU A 44 3.36 1.30 1.35
C GLU A 44 2.45 2.41 0.77
N ARG A 45 1.47 2.86 1.54
CA ARG A 45 0.57 3.97 1.19
C ARG A 45 1.33 5.29 0.99
N ALA A 46 2.39 5.51 1.76
CA ALA A 46 3.30 6.65 1.57
C ALA A 46 4.27 6.46 0.39
N GLY A 47 4.29 5.29 -0.25
CA GLY A 47 5.22 4.97 -1.33
C GLY A 47 6.65 4.76 -0.84
N VAL A 48 6.83 4.39 0.43
CA VAL A 48 8.13 4.24 1.07
C VAL A 48 8.46 2.77 1.25
N THR A 49 9.70 2.39 0.93
CA THR A 49 10.19 1.02 1.12
C THR A 49 10.58 0.82 2.58
N VAL A 50 10.19 -0.32 3.17
CA VAL A 50 10.62 -0.70 4.52
C VAL A 50 12.06 -1.22 4.48
N ILE A 51 12.90 -0.73 5.38
CA ILE A 51 14.29 -1.18 5.55
C ILE A 51 14.44 -2.07 6.79
N GLU A 52 15.46 -2.93 6.77
CA GLU A 52 15.86 -3.69 7.96
C GLU A 52 16.52 -2.76 9.00
N GLY A 53 16.22 -2.98 10.27
CA GLY A 53 16.68 -2.14 11.38
C GLY A 53 15.63 -1.16 11.87
N ASN A 54 16.01 -0.30 12.82
CA ASN A 54 15.14 0.72 13.37
C ASN A 54 15.52 2.11 12.81
N CYS A 55 14.59 3.08 12.81
CA CYS A 55 14.88 4.41 12.29
C CYS A 55 15.83 5.25 13.16
N CYS A 56 16.10 4.83 14.39
CA CYS A 56 17.07 5.49 15.27
C CYS A 56 18.52 5.16 14.87
N ASP A 57 18.74 4.09 14.09
CA ASP A 57 20.06 3.74 13.56
C ASP A 57 20.49 4.66 12.38
N LEU A 58 19.57 5.48 11.86
CA LEU A 58 19.82 6.49 10.82
C LEU A 58 20.13 7.90 11.37
N CYS A 59 20.19 8.08 12.70
CA CYS A 59 20.49 9.36 13.33
C CYS A 59 22.00 9.65 13.48
N ASN A 60 22.83 9.40 12.45
CA ASN A 60 24.22 9.87 12.39
C ASN A 60 24.53 10.57 11.06
#